data_AF-A0A4Y2BPS4-F1
#
_entry.id   AF-A0A4Y2BPS4-F1
#
_cell.length_a   1.000
_cell.length_b   1.000
_cell.length_c   1.000
_cell.angle_alpha   90.00
_cell.angle_beta   90.00
_cell.angle_gamma   90.00
#
_symmetry.space_group_name_H-M   'P 1'
#
loop_
_entity.id
_entity.type
_entity.pdbx_description
1 polymer ?
#
loop_
_entity_poly.entity_id
_entity_poly.type
_entity_poly.pdbx_seq_one_letter_code
_entity_poly.pdbx_strand_id
1 'polypeptide(L)'
;MMGENFENVKFKRKGKVVTLASINSSVKIGDISIVVDPLVLFHRLCIAKKSDDDLKAFFKFELSPFPISLFTGESMRKGTKSSLYTSFSPITEDVKSERSQYAVVDGGHLLHKVVWRQQVTFGAIADRYVQYLKHNYGQDIAVIFYGYPDDDKNSTKNCERLRRAAHSSPDEMFHEETVLQYTKEKLLANECNKKRFIELLKKASQKANICVQQAVLDADLTIVNTAISDAPQYDYVRVIGEDFS
;
A
#
# COMPACT_ATOMS: atom_id res chain seq x y z
N MET A 1 -1.24 -4.49 -60.29
CA MET A 1 -2.05 -3.36 -60.78
C MET A 1 -1.55 -2.12 -60.05
N MET A 2 -0.71 -1.32 -60.72
CA MET A 2 -0.26 -0.01 -60.22
C MET A 2 -1.40 1.01 -60.42
N GLY A 3 -1.54 1.96 -59.49
CA GLY A 3 -2.15 3.25 -59.80
C GLY A 3 -3.49 3.61 -59.16
N GLU A 4 -3.75 3.29 -57.88
CA GLU A 4 -4.83 3.96 -57.14
C GLU A 4 -4.28 4.88 -56.04
N ASN A 5 -4.80 6.09 -55.97
CA ASN A 5 -4.49 7.09 -54.96
C ASN A 5 -5.01 6.59 -53.59
N PHE A 6 -4.20 6.74 -52.52
CA PHE A 6 -4.48 6.18 -51.18
C PHE A 6 -5.84 6.61 -50.61
N GLU A 7 -6.33 7.77 -51.07
CA GLU A 7 -7.61 8.39 -50.70
C GLU A 7 -8.84 7.60 -51.19
N ASN A 8 -8.69 6.74 -52.20
CA ASN A 8 -9.78 5.94 -52.76
C ASN A 8 -9.92 4.55 -52.11
N VAL A 9 -9.03 4.19 -51.18
CA VAL A 9 -9.07 2.89 -50.49
C VAL A 9 -10.18 2.90 -49.43
N LYS A 10 -11.39 2.47 -49.81
CA LYS A 10 -12.49 2.22 -48.89
C LYS A 10 -12.42 0.81 -48.30
N PHE A 11 -11.92 0.68 -47.08
CA PHE A 11 -12.01 -0.57 -46.32
C PHE A 11 -13.46 -0.88 -45.94
N LYS A 12 -13.96 -2.07 -46.28
CA LYS A 12 -15.22 -2.59 -45.72
C LYS A 12 -15.07 -2.66 -44.19
N ARG A 13 -16.04 -2.12 -43.43
CA ARG A 13 -16.07 -2.12 -41.94
C ARG A 13 -15.81 -3.50 -41.32
N LYS A 14 -16.05 -4.59 -42.06
CA LYS A 14 -15.82 -5.98 -41.67
C LYS A 14 -14.33 -6.36 -41.51
N GLY A 15 -13.40 -5.51 -41.95
CA GLY A 15 -11.95 -5.76 -41.92
C GLY A 15 -11.13 -4.77 -41.08
N LYS A 16 -11.75 -4.00 -40.18
CA LYS A 16 -10.98 -3.17 -39.24
C LYS A 16 -10.35 -4.07 -38.17
N VAL A 17 -9.03 -4.01 -38.04
CA VAL A 17 -8.32 -4.55 -36.88
C VAL A 17 -8.76 -3.76 -35.66
N VAL A 18 -9.43 -4.44 -34.73
CA VAL A 18 -9.87 -3.87 -33.45
C VAL A 18 -8.88 -4.32 -32.38
N THR A 19 -8.43 -3.39 -31.53
CA THR A 19 -7.48 -3.70 -30.47
C THR A 19 -8.14 -4.59 -29.42
N LEU A 20 -7.39 -5.45 -28.73
CA LEU A 20 -7.97 -6.35 -27.70
C LEU A 20 -8.73 -5.57 -26.61
N ALA A 21 -8.30 -4.34 -26.29
CA ALA A 21 -8.98 -3.43 -25.38
C ALA A 21 -10.39 -3.02 -25.88
N SER A 22 -10.57 -2.85 -27.20
CA SER A 22 -11.88 -2.53 -27.78
C SER A 22 -12.88 -3.68 -27.69
N ILE A 23 -12.41 -4.93 -27.63
CA ILE A 23 -13.27 -6.11 -27.54
C ILE A 23 -13.78 -6.30 -26.10
N ASN A 24 -12.93 -6.00 -25.11
CA ASN A 24 -13.24 -6.23 -23.69
C ASN A 24 -13.90 -5.04 -22.99
N SER A 25 -13.92 -3.86 -23.62
CA SER A 25 -14.38 -2.61 -23.00
C SER A 25 -15.30 -1.80 -23.92
N SER A 26 -16.10 -2.47 -24.76
CA SER A 26 -17.10 -1.79 -25.58
C SER A 26 -18.50 -1.88 -25.01
N VAL A 27 -19.22 -0.77 -25.02
CA VAL A 27 -20.67 -0.70 -24.76
C VAL A 27 -21.38 -0.56 -26.11
N LYS A 28 -22.43 -1.35 -26.35
CA LYS A 28 -23.30 -1.18 -27.52
C LYS A 28 -24.47 -0.28 -27.16
N ILE A 29 -24.63 0.81 -27.89
CA ILE A 29 -25.78 1.71 -27.81
C ILE A 29 -26.41 1.74 -29.21
N GLY A 30 -27.55 1.05 -29.36
CA GLY A 30 -28.15 0.78 -30.68
C GLY A 30 -27.18 0.00 -31.58
N ASP A 31 -27.02 0.47 -32.83
CA ASP A 31 -26.12 -0.15 -33.82
C ASP A 31 -24.65 0.32 -33.70
N ILE A 32 -24.34 1.14 -32.70
CA ILE A 32 -23.00 1.73 -32.52
C ILE A 32 -22.34 1.09 -31.30
N SER A 33 -21.16 0.53 -31.52
CA SER A 33 -20.27 0.04 -30.45
C SER A 33 -19.26 1.13 -30.12
N ILE A 34 -19.28 1.61 -28.88
CA ILE A 34 -18.35 2.61 -28.37
C ILE A 34 -17.40 1.92 -27.42
N VAL A 35 -16.10 2.07 -27.66
CA VAL A 35 -15.06 1.63 -26.73
C VAL A 35 -15.02 2.62 -25.57
N VAL A 36 -15.33 2.15 -24.38
CA VAL A 36 -15.29 2.92 -23.14
C VAL A 36 -14.17 2.33 -22.29
N ASP A 37 -13.05 3.06 -22.21
CA ASP A 37 -12.01 2.72 -21.25
C ASP A 37 -12.50 3.02 -19.82
N PRO A 38 -12.69 2.00 -18.96
CA PRO A 38 -13.19 2.20 -17.61
C PRO A 38 -12.26 3.07 -16.75
N LEU A 39 -10.95 3.09 -17.02
CA LEU A 39 -9.98 3.91 -16.30
C LEU A 39 -10.10 5.38 -16.68
N VAL A 40 -10.27 5.67 -17.98
CA VAL A 40 -10.50 7.06 -18.45
C VAL A 40 -11.81 7.60 -17.90
N LEU A 41 -12.85 6.78 -17.85
CA LEU A 41 -14.13 7.14 -17.24
C LEU A 41 -13.96 7.45 -15.74
N PHE A 42 -13.24 6.59 -15.03
CA PHE A 42 -12.94 6.77 -13.61
C PHE A 42 -12.16 8.07 -13.34
N HIS A 43 -11.09 8.34 -14.09
CA HIS A 43 -10.33 9.57 -13.94
C HIS A 43 -11.16 10.82 -14.21
N ARG A 44 -12.01 10.80 -15.25
CA ARG A 44 -12.93 11.92 -15.54
C ARG A 44 -13.92 12.15 -14.41
N LEU A 45 -14.41 11.08 -13.80
CA LEU A 45 -15.32 11.14 -12.67
C LEU A 45 -14.62 11.70 -11.41
N CYS A 46 -13.37 11.31 -11.14
CA CYS A 46 -12.55 11.89 -10.09
C CYS A 46 -12.30 13.39 -10.28
N ILE A 47 -12.06 13.83 -11.52
CA ILE A 47 -11.81 15.25 -11.84
C ILE A 47 -13.11 16.07 -11.80
N ALA A 48 -14.23 15.51 -12.26
CA ALA A 48 -15.50 16.20 -12.35
C ALA A 48 -16.24 16.30 -11.00
N LYS A 49 -15.95 15.40 -10.06
CA LYS A 49 -16.54 15.38 -8.72
C LYS A 49 -16.12 16.63 -7.94
N LYS A 50 -17.10 17.48 -7.58
CA LYS A 50 -16.89 18.61 -6.68
C LYS A 50 -17.43 18.35 -5.27
N SER A 51 -18.36 17.40 -5.14
CA SER A 51 -18.99 17.01 -3.87
C SER A 51 -19.36 15.52 -3.84
N ASP A 52 -19.78 15.02 -2.66
CA ASP A 52 -20.32 13.67 -2.52
C ASP A 52 -21.68 13.48 -3.18
N ASP A 53 -22.49 14.55 -3.27
CA ASP A 53 -23.77 14.53 -3.98
C ASP A 53 -23.61 14.40 -5.50
N ASP A 54 -22.58 15.05 -6.08
CA ASP A 54 -22.25 14.90 -7.50
C ASP A 54 -21.90 13.43 -7.84
N LEU A 55 -21.18 12.78 -6.94
CA LEU A 55 -20.78 11.39 -7.10
C LEU A 55 -22.01 10.47 -7.15
N LYS A 56 -23.00 10.72 -6.29
CA LYS A 56 -24.28 10.00 -6.27
C LYS A 56 -25.06 10.22 -7.57
N ALA A 57 -25.02 11.44 -8.13
CA ALA A 57 -25.63 11.75 -9.41
C ALA A 57 -24.92 11.07 -10.60
N PHE A 58 -23.59 10.97 -10.56
CA PHE A 58 -22.82 10.27 -11.60
C PHE A 58 -23.14 8.77 -11.65
N PHE A 59 -23.29 8.13 -10.50
CA PHE A 59 -23.64 6.71 -10.42
C PHE A 59 -25.13 6.41 -10.69
N LYS A 60 -26.00 7.43 -10.82
CA LYS A 60 -27.42 7.23 -11.14
C LYS A 60 -27.65 6.53 -12.49
N PHE A 61 -26.71 6.68 -13.42
CA PHE A 61 -26.75 6.09 -14.75
C PHE A 61 -25.84 4.85 -14.89
N GLU A 62 -25.21 4.41 -13.81
CA GLU A 62 -24.43 3.16 -13.79
C GLU A 62 -25.43 1.99 -13.84
N LEU A 63 -25.43 1.24 -14.94
CA LEU A 63 -26.35 0.10 -15.14
C LEU A 63 -25.90 -1.17 -14.39
N SER A 64 -24.70 -1.17 -13.80
CA SER A 64 -24.21 -2.25 -12.96
C SER A 64 -24.45 -1.94 -11.48
N PRO A 65 -24.87 -2.92 -10.66
CA PRO A 65 -25.08 -2.74 -9.21
C PRO A 65 -23.81 -2.32 -8.44
N PHE A 66 -22.64 -2.45 -9.06
CA PHE A 66 -21.35 -1.95 -8.58
C PHE A 66 -20.51 -1.47 -9.78
N PRO A 67 -19.85 -0.30 -9.71
CA PRO A 67 -19.09 0.24 -10.83
C PRO A 67 -17.88 -0.63 -11.16
N ILE A 68 -17.90 -1.31 -12.31
CA ILE A 68 -16.84 -2.27 -12.74
C ILE A 68 -15.47 -1.61 -13.01
N SER A 69 -15.45 -0.28 -13.16
CA SER A 69 -14.23 0.54 -13.22
C SER A 69 -13.50 0.60 -11.88
N LEU A 70 -14.24 0.48 -10.78
CA LEU A 70 -13.75 0.53 -9.40
C LEU A 70 -13.69 -0.84 -8.74
N PHE A 71 -14.55 -1.77 -9.13
CA PHE A 71 -14.70 -3.07 -8.51
C PHE A 71 -14.39 -4.21 -9.50
N THR A 72 -13.64 -5.19 -9.02
CA THR A 72 -13.74 -6.57 -9.51
C THR A 72 -14.97 -7.20 -8.84
N GLY A 73 -15.65 -8.16 -9.47
CA GLY A 73 -16.97 -8.66 -9.00
C GLY A 73 -17.06 -9.10 -7.52
N GLU A 74 -15.93 -9.26 -6.82
CA GLU A 74 -15.85 -9.60 -5.40
C GLU A 74 -15.29 -8.48 -4.50
N SER A 75 -14.52 -7.50 -5.04
CA SER A 75 -13.87 -6.44 -4.25
C SER A 75 -13.35 -5.27 -5.08
N MET A 76 -13.04 -4.13 -4.43
CA MET A 76 -12.45 -2.96 -5.09
C MET A 76 -11.13 -3.32 -5.81
N ARG A 77 -10.94 -2.80 -7.03
CA ARG A 77 -9.72 -2.99 -7.84
C ARG A 77 -8.50 -2.52 -7.06
N LYS A 78 -7.44 -3.31 -7.14
CA LYS A 78 -6.15 -2.97 -6.52
C LYS A 78 -5.57 -1.73 -7.23
N GLY A 79 -5.27 -0.68 -6.46
CA GLY A 79 -4.57 0.49 -7.00
C GLY A 79 -3.10 0.19 -7.30
N THR A 80 -2.56 0.85 -8.33
CA THR A 80 -1.14 0.75 -8.72
C THR A 80 -0.32 1.84 -8.02
N LYS A 81 -0.22 1.79 -6.69
CA LYS A 81 0.47 2.83 -5.90
C LYS A 81 1.97 2.93 -6.21
N SER A 82 2.62 1.79 -6.44
CA SER A 82 4.07 1.72 -6.70
C SER A 82 4.51 2.47 -7.97
N SER A 83 3.61 2.73 -8.93
CA SER A 83 3.95 3.53 -10.11
C SER A 83 4.10 5.03 -9.83
N LEU A 84 3.68 5.51 -8.66
CA LEU A 84 3.92 6.90 -8.27
C LEU A 84 5.37 7.13 -7.84
N TYR A 85 6.04 6.09 -7.30
CA TYR A 85 7.43 6.19 -6.88
C TYR A 85 8.39 6.48 -8.04
N THR A 86 8.10 5.96 -9.24
CA THR A 86 8.91 6.23 -10.44
C THR A 86 8.86 7.70 -10.89
N SER A 87 7.92 8.50 -10.35
CA SER A 87 7.82 9.92 -10.66
C SER A 87 8.73 10.79 -9.79
N PHE A 88 9.30 10.25 -8.70
CA PHE A 88 10.24 11.00 -7.87
C PHE A 88 11.66 10.86 -8.42
N SER A 89 12.37 11.98 -8.51
CA SER A 89 13.79 11.98 -8.85
C SER A 89 14.62 11.48 -7.66
N PRO A 90 15.51 10.50 -7.85
CA PRO A 90 16.40 10.06 -6.78
C PRO A 90 17.35 11.21 -6.42
N ILE A 91 17.50 11.46 -5.12
CA ILE A 91 18.52 12.37 -4.60
C ILE A 91 19.74 11.52 -4.23
N THR A 92 20.90 11.83 -4.81
CA THR A 92 22.17 11.12 -4.61
C THR A 92 23.12 11.79 -3.62
N GLU A 93 22.64 12.77 -2.84
CA GLU A 93 23.48 13.39 -1.81
C GLU A 93 23.71 12.41 -0.67
N ASP A 94 24.97 11.96 -0.53
CA ASP A 94 25.40 11.20 0.63
C ASP A 94 25.26 12.07 1.88
N VAL A 95 24.36 11.65 2.77
CA VAL A 95 24.17 12.30 4.08
C VAL A 95 25.46 12.14 4.88
N LYS A 96 26.19 13.24 5.08
CA LYS A 96 27.46 13.25 5.82
C LYS A 96 27.24 12.76 7.26
N SER A 97 28.01 11.76 7.67
CA SER A 97 27.89 11.07 8.97
C SER A 97 28.18 11.95 10.20
N GLU A 98 28.75 13.14 10.03
CA GLU A 98 29.17 14.02 11.14
C GLU A 98 28.05 14.92 11.69
N ARG A 99 26.89 14.96 11.03
CA ARG A 99 25.75 15.79 11.44
C ARG A 99 24.74 15.00 12.26
N SER A 100 23.99 15.69 13.10
CA SER A 100 22.91 15.09 13.89
C SER A 100 21.83 14.53 12.96
N GLN A 101 21.46 13.26 13.14
CA GLN A 101 20.54 12.55 12.26
C GLN A 101 19.46 11.88 13.08
N TYR A 102 18.21 12.03 12.63
CA TYR A 102 17.06 11.34 13.22
C TYR A 102 16.37 10.48 12.18
N ALA A 103 16.06 9.24 12.52
CA ALA A 103 15.41 8.29 11.63
C ALA A 103 13.98 8.00 12.06
N VAL A 104 13.02 8.31 11.18
CA VAL A 104 11.60 7.94 11.32
C VAL A 104 11.33 6.72 10.43
N VAL A 105 11.09 5.58 11.04
CA VAL A 105 10.96 4.29 10.36
C VAL A 105 9.49 3.86 10.33
N ASP A 106 8.98 3.56 9.14
CA ASP A 106 7.72 2.87 8.97
C ASP A 106 7.81 1.44 9.55
N GLY A 107 6.98 1.17 10.55
CA GLY A 107 6.86 -0.13 11.20
C GLY A 107 6.35 -1.22 10.26
N GLY A 108 5.49 -0.91 9.28
CA GLY A 108 5.05 -1.89 8.29
C GLY A 108 6.19 -2.32 7.38
N HIS A 109 6.96 -1.37 6.86
CA HIS A 109 8.20 -1.63 6.13
C HIS A 109 9.20 -2.44 6.97
N LEU A 110 9.44 -2.03 8.23
CA LEU A 110 10.36 -2.71 9.15
C LEU A 110 10.01 -4.19 9.30
N LEU A 111 8.72 -4.51 9.49
CA LEU A 111 8.25 -5.89 9.63
C LEU A 111 8.77 -6.78 8.50
N HIS A 112 8.90 -6.28 7.28
CA HIS A 112 9.35 -7.05 6.13
C HIS A 112 10.88 -7.13 5.98
N LYS A 113 11.66 -6.24 6.60
CA LYS A 113 13.13 -6.19 6.45
C LYS A 113 13.90 -7.26 7.21
N VAL A 114 13.47 -7.64 8.42
CA VAL A 114 14.22 -8.60 9.24
C VAL A 114 13.86 -10.04 8.88
N VAL A 115 14.87 -10.86 8.59
CA VAL A 115 14.70 -12.29 8.27
C VAL A 115 14.50 -13.11 9.55
N TRP A 116 13.44 -13.92 9.59
CA TRP A 116 13.14 -14.82 10.70
C TRP A 116 13.79 -16.18 10.43
N ARG A 117 14.59 -16.67 11.38
CA ARG A 117 15.13 -18.03 11.34
C ARG A 117 14.06 -19.00 11.88
N GLN A 118 14.13 -20.26 11.51
CA GLN A 118 13.27 -21.29 12.11
C GLN A 118 13.81 -21.65 13.50
N GLN A 119 12.94 -22.19 14.37
CA GLN A 119 13.31 -22.69 15.71
C GLN A 119 13.91 -21.62 16.65
N VAL A 120 13.55 -20.35 16.45
CA VAL A 120 13.89 -19.26 17.37
C VAL A 120 12.65 -18.78 18.11
N THR A 121 12.85 -18.18 19.28
CA THR A 121 11.75 -17.63 20.07
C THR A 121 11.32 -16.26 19.55
N PHE A 122 10.09 -15.84 19.85
CA PHE A 122 9.63 -14.50 19.49
C PHE A 122 10.44 -13.38 20.14
N GLY A 123 10.95 -13.58 21.35
CA GLY A 123 11.86 -12.64 22.02
C GLY A 123 13.16 -12.47 21.25
N ALA A 124 13.80 -13.57 20.82
CA ALA A 124 15.01 -13.51 20.02
C ALA A 124 14.77 -12.85 18.64
N ILE A 125 13.58 -13.02 18.06
CA ILE A 125 13.17 -12.29 16.86
C ILE A 125 13.08 -10.80 17.16
N ALA A 126 12.39 -10.40 18.23
CA ALA A 126 12.22 -9.01 18.62
C ALA A 126 13.56 -8.31 18.89
N ASP A 127 14.49 -8.99 19.57
CA ASP A 127 15.86 -8.50 19.78
C ASP A 127 16.58 -8.24 18.47
N ARG A 128 16.36 -9.10 17.46
CA ARG A 128 16.95 -8.91 16.12
C ARG A 128 16.41 -7.67 15.42
N TYR A 129 15.14 -7.31 15.63
CA TYR A 129 14.58 -6.04 15.13
C TYR A 129 15.23 -4.85 15.81
N VAL A 130 15.39 -4.89 17.14
CA VAL A 130 16.07 -3.83 17.90
C VAL A 130 17.51 -3.66 17.44
N GLN A 131 18.24 -4.77 17.27
CA GLN A 131 19.61 -4.76 16.76
C GLN A 131 19.67 -4.19 15.33
N TYR A 132 18.74 -4.59 14.46
CA TYR A 132 18.66 -4.05 13.11
C TYR A 132 18.45 -2.53 13.13
N LEU A 133 17.53 -2.02 13.94
CA LEU A 133 17.27 -0.59 14.06
C LEU A 133 18.52 0.17 14.50
N LYS A 134 19.15 -0.26 15.60
CA LYS A 134 20.35 0.40 16.14
C LYS A 134 21.53 0.35 15.18
N HIS A 135 21.74 -0.77 14.50
CA HIS A 135 22.86 -0.94 13.58
C HIS A 135 22.71 -0.11 12.30
N ASN A 136 21.50 0.00 11.75
CA ASN A 136 21.28 0.68 10.47
C ASN A 136 20.99 2.17 10.61
N TYR A 137 20.40 2.61 11.73
CA TYR A 137 19.87 3.97 11.86
C TYR A 137 20.45 4.76 13.04
N GLY A 138 21.24 4.14 13.93
CA GLY A 138 21.91 4.82 15.04
C GLY A 138 21.15 4.79 16.36
N GLN A 139 21.23 5.88 17.15
CA GLN A 139 20.57 5.98 18.46
C GLN A 139 19.24 6.74 18.39
N ASP A 140 19.17 7.79 17.58
CA ASP A 140 18.01 8.67 17.51
C ASP A 140 17.01 8.15 16.46
N ILE A 141 16.14 7.24 16.91
CA ILE A 141 15.21 6.50 16.06
C ILE A 141 13.78 6.57 16.64
N ALA A 142 12.82 6.82 15.76
CA ALA A 142 11.40 6.58 16.00
C ALA A 142 10.83 5.54 15.05
N VAL A 143 10.11 4.55 15.58
CA VAL A 143 9.39 3.54 14.79
C VAL A 143 7.89 3.77 14.91
N ILE A 144 7.20 3.92 13.79
CA ILE A 144 5.77 4.25 13.74
C ILE A 144 5.03 3.04 13.18
N PHE A 145 4.21 2.40 13.99
CA PHE A 145 3.36 1.29 13.54
C PHE A 145 1.97 1.76 13.12
N TYR A 146 1.35 1.05 12.18
CA TYR A 146 -0.04 1.27 11.78
C TYR A 146 -1.02 0.96 12.93
N GLY A 147 -2.16 1.63 12.88
CA GLY A 147 -3.28 1.39 13.78
C GLY A 147 -4.12 0.21 13.34
N TYR A 148 -4.72 -0.45 14.33
CA TYR A 148 -5.73 -1.47 14.11
C TYR A 148 -6.98 -1.19 14.95
N PRO A 149 -7.81 -0.21 14.57
CA PRO A 149 -9.05 0.06 15.28
C PRO A 149 -10.00 -1.13 15.14
N ASP A 150 -10.71 -1.45 16.22
CA ASP A 150 -11.60 -2.61 16.26
C ASP A 150 -12.85 -2.46 15.38
N ASP A 151 -13.20 -1.22 15.01
CA ASP A 151 -14.40 -0.89 14.22
C ASP A 151 -14.11 -0.61 12.73
N ASP A 152 -12.95 -1.06 12.23
CA ASP A 152 -12.43 -0.72 10.89
C ASP A 152 -13.06 -1.50 9.72
N LYS A 153 -14.25 -2.10 9.94
CA LYS A 153 -14.94 -2.94 8.93
C LYS A 153 -15.27 -2.16 7.65
N ASN A 154 -15.45 -0.84 7.76
CA ASN A 154 -15.83 0.04 6.66
C ASN A 154 -14.64 0.76 6.00
N SER A 155 -13.40 0.48 6.39
CA SER A 155 -12.23 1.09 5.74
C SER A 155 -11.97 0.51 4.36
N THR A 156 -11.53 1.38 3.45
CA THR A 156 -11.06 1.02 2.11
C THR A 156 -9.90 0.02 2.14
N LYS A 157 -9.20 -0.13 3.28
CA LYS A 157 -8.13 -1.12 3.48
C LYS A 157 -8.64 -2.53 3.83
N ASN A 158 -9.91 -2.69 4.22
CA ASN A 158 -10.45 -4.00 4.62
C ASN A 158 -10.43 -5.03 3.47
N CYS A 159 -10.71 -4.61 2.23
CA CYS A 159 -10.64 -5.49 1.06
C CYS A 159 -9.22 -6.08 0.84
N GLU A 160 -8.18 -5.27 1.00
CA GLU A 160 -6.79 -5.72 0.87
C GLU A 160 -6.38 -6.60 2.06
N ARG A 161 -6.90 -6.32 3.27
CA ARG A 161 -6.70 -7.17 4.46
C ARG A 161 -7.31 -8.56 4.29
N LEU A 162 -8.58 -8.64 3.86
CA LEU A 162 -9.28 -9.91 3.62
C LEU A 162 -8.57 -10.77 2.57
N ARG A 163 -8.03 -10.15 1.50
CA ARG A 163 -7.22 -10.87 0.50
C ARG A 163 -5.98 -11.53 1.10
N ARG A 164 -5.35 -10.94 2.12
CA ARG A 164 -4.15 -11.52 2.77
C ARG A 164 -4.49 -12.59 3.80
N ALA A 165 -5.65 -12.50 4.45
CA ALA A 165 -6.06 -13.42 5.51
C ALA A 165 -6.37 -14.85 5.02
N ALA A 166 -6.67 -15.04 3.72
CA ALA A 166 -7.09 -16.32 3.13
C ALA A 166 -6.08 -17.48 3.28
N HIS A 167 -4.79 -17.17 3.53
CA HIS A 167 -3.73 -18.16 3.71
C HIS A 167 -2.93 -17.97 5.01
N SER A 168 -3.59 -17.39 6.02
CA SER A 168 -2.96 -17.06 7.30
C SER A 168 -2.84 -18.27 8.24
N SER A 169 -1.95 -18.17 9.23
CA SER A 169 -1.91 -19.12 10.35
C SER A 169 -3.17 -18.98 11.22
N PRO A 170 -3.49 -19.99 12.05
CA PRO A 170 -4.45 -19.83 13.15
C PRO A 170 -4.05 -18.68 14.08
N ASP A 171 -5.01 -18.14 14.84
CA ASP A 171 -4.69 -17.23 15.95
C ASP A 171 -3.86 -18.00 16.98
N GLU A 172 -2.66 -17.47 17.24
CA GLU A 172 -1.68 -18.09 18.12
C GLU A 172 -1.43 -17.15 19.29
N MET A 173 -1.58 -17.69 20.49
CA MET A 173 -1.19 -16.98 21.70
C MET A 173 0.27 -17.33 22.02
N PHE A 174 1.16 -16.36 21.79
CA PHE A 174 2.60 -16.52 22.02
C PHE A 174 3.16 -15.46 22.96
N HIS A 175 4.24 -15.82 23.64
CA HIS A 175 5.05 -14.97 24.52
C HIS A 175 6.51 -14.94 24.02
N GLU A 176 7.37 -14.18 24.70
CA GLU A 176 8.79 -14.02 24.34
C GLU A 176 9.53 -15.36 24.22
N GLU A 177 9.18 -16.35 25.05
CA GLU A 177 9.82 -17.67 25.08
C GLU A 177 9.21 -18.67 24.08
N THR A 178 8.06 -18.35 23.48
CA THR A 178 7.40 -19.25 22.53
C THR A 178 8.25 -19.40 21.27
N VAL A 179 8.46 -20.65 20.83
CA VAL A 179 9.23 -20.96 19.61
C VAL A 179 8.35 -20.78 18.38
N LEU A 180 8.86 -20.06 17.39
CA LEU A 180 8.18 -19.81 16.12
C LEU A 180 7.82 -21.13 15.40
N GLN A 181 6.53 -21.38 15.22
CA GLN A 181 6.00 -22.57 14.53
C GLN A 181 5.73 -22.34 13.04
N TYR A 182 5.36 -21.11 12.68
CA TYR A 182 4.94 -20.76 11.32
C TYR A 182 5.98 -19.89 10.61
N THR A 183 5.90 -19.84 9.28
CA THR A 183 6.69 -18.86 8.53
C THR A 183 6.21 -17.44 8.85
N LYS A 184 7.12 -16.49 8.73
CA LYS A 184 6.85 -15.06 8.93
C LYS A 184 5.63 -14.59 8.13
N GLU A 185 5.51 -15.02 6.88
CA GLU A 185 4.44 -14.62 5.97
C GLU A 185 3.08 -15.11 6.45
N LYS A 186 3.01 -16.38 6.89
CA LYS A 186 1.77 -16.98 7.41
C LYS A 186 1.34 -16.32 8.71
N LEU A 187 2.29 -16.02 9.59
CA LEU A 187 2.01 -15.41 10.88
C LEU A 187 1.56 -13.94 10.74
N LEU A 188 2.27 -13.15 9.91
CA LEU A 188 1.93 -11.74 9.68
C LEU A 188 0.69 -11.55 8.79
N ALA A 189 0.24 -12.58 8.08
CA ALA A 189 -1.02 -12.57 7.35
C ALA A 189 -2.26 -12.64 8.28
N ASN A 190 -2.11 -13.19 9.49
CA ASN A 190 -3.15 -13.18 10.51
C ASN A 190 -3.11 -11.85 11.27
N GLU A 191 -4.22 -11.11 11.29
CA GLU A 191 -4.26 -9.79 11.93
C GLU A 191 -4.06 -9.84 13.44
N CYS A 192 -4.67 -10.80 14.13
CA CYS A 192 -4.50 -10.96 15.58
C CYS A 192 -3.03 -11.24 15.93
N ASN A 193 -2.40 -12.17 15.21
CA ASN A 193 -0.99 -12.49 15.42
C ASN A 193 -0.09 -11.29 15.10
N LYS A 194 -0.37 -10.58 14.01
CA LYS A 194 0.36 -9.37 13.64
C LYS A 194 0.23 -8.28 14.70
N LYS A 195 -0.98 -8.02 15.24
CA LYS A 195 -1.18 -7.08 16.36
C LYS A 195 -0.36 -7.49 17.58
N ARG A 196 -0.44 -8.76 18.00
CA ARG A 196 0.33 -9.29 19.14
C ARG A 196 1.84 -9.14 18.92
N PHE A 197 2.32 -9.43 17.72
CA PHE A 197 3.74 -9.30 17.39
C PHE A 197 4.21 -7.84 17.38
N ILE A 198 3.39 -6.91 16.87
CA ILE A 198 3.68 -5.48 16.94
C ILE A 198 3.76 -5.01 18.40
N GLU A 199 2.84 -5.44 19.26
CA GLU A 199 2.91 -5.14 20.71
C GLU A 199 4.20 -5.66 21.36
N LEU A 200 4.64 -6.87 20.98
CA LEU A 200 5.92 -7.39 21.44
C LEU A 200 7.10 -6.52 20.98
N LEU A 201 7.12 -6.13 19.69
CA LEU A 201 8.17 -5.27 19.14
C LEU A 201 8.19 -3.88 19.77
N LYS A 202 7.02 -3.31 20.07
CA LYS A 202 6.89 -2.03 20.78
C LYS A 202 7.58 -2.11 22.14
N LYS A 203 7.27 -3.13 22.94
CA LYS A 203 7.86 -3.34 24.26
C LYS A 203 9.38 -3.55 24.18
N ALA A 204 9.85 -4.39 23.26
CA ALA A 204 11.27 -4.65 23.07
C ALA A 204 12.05 -3.38 22.65
N SER A 205 11.49 -2.61 21.72
CA SER A 205 12.06 -1.34 21.26
C SER A 205 12.11 -0.29 22.38
N GLN A 206 11.03 -0.14 23.14
CA GLN A 206 10.98 0.77 24.29
C GLN A 206 11.99 0.40 25.37
N LYS A 207 12.12 -0.89 25.70
CA LYS A 207 13.15 -1.41 26.62
C LYS A 207 14.57 -1.09 26.15
N ALA A 208 14.76 -0.94 24.85
CA ALA A 208 16.03 -0.59 24.23
C ALA A 208 16.23 0.93 24.04
N ASN A 209 15.36 1.77 24.61
CA ASN A 209 15.32 3.23 24.49
C ASN A 209 15.07 3.75 23.06
N ILE A 210 14.33 3.00 22.25
CA ILE A 210 13.88 3.44 20.92
C ILE A 210 12.49 4.07 21.07
N CYS A 211 12.27 5.23 20.44
CA CYS A 211 10.95 5.87 20.42
C CYS A 211 10.00 5.03 19.56
N VAL A 212 8.80 4.75 20.07
CA VAL A 212 7.80 3.98 19.34
C VAL A 212 6.44 4.65 19.43
N GLN A 213 5.81 4.84 18.28
CA GLN A 213 4.48 5.41 18.15
C GLN A 213 3.57 4.43 17.40
N GLN A 214 2.26 4.55 17.63
CA GLN A 214 1.27 3.79 16.87
C GLN A 214 0.18 4.75 16.39
N ALA A 215 -0.07 4.74 15.09
CA ALA A 215 -1.11 5.54 14.49
C ALA A 215 -2.52 5.00 14.83
N VAL A 216 -3.54 5.84 14.66
CA VAL A 216 -4.94 5.44 14.87
C VAL A 216 -5.44 4.55 13.73
N LEU A 217 -5.07 4.90 12.50
CA LEU A 217 -5.45 4.19 11.28
C LEU A 217 -4.21 3.99 10.41
N ASP A 218 -3.86 5.01 9.63
CA ASP A 218 -2.71 4.98 8.74
C ASP A 218 -1.47 5.61 9.37
N ALA A 219 -0.30 5.00 9.17
CA ALA A 219 0.95 5.50 9.72
C ALA A 219 1.49 6.69 8.92
N ASP A 220 1.14 6.81 7.64
CA ASP A 220 1.75 7.75 6.69
C ASP A 220 1.72 9.20 7.20
N LEU A 221 0.55 9.67 7.66
CA LEU A 221 0.42 11.01 8.24
C LEU A 221 1.21 11.16 9.54
N THR A 222 1.22 10.13 10.40
CA THR A 222 1.97 10.15 11.65
C THR A 222 3.48 10.22 11.38
N ILE A 223 3.99 9.42 10.43
CA ILE A 223 5.40 9.43 10.02
C ILE A 223 5.82 10.82 9.55
N VAL A 224 5.03 11.43 8.65
CA VAL A 224 5.33 12.77 8.13
C VAL A 224 5.30 13.83 9.24
N ASN A 225 4.29 13.80 10.11
CA ASN A 225 4.18 14.75 11.22
C ASN A 225 5.31 14.58 12.24
N THR A 226 5.70 13.36 12.57
CA THR A 226 6.85 13.09 13.44
C THR A 226 8.12 13.67 12.81
N ALA A 227 8.35 13.40 11.52
CA ALA A 227 9.53 13.91 10.83
C ALA A 227 9.59 15.46 10.82
N ILE A 228 8.46 16.12 10.55
CA ILE A 228 8.36 17.59 10.54
C ILE A 228 8.56 18.17 11.94
N SER A 229 7.98 17.54 12.97
CA SER A 229 8.09 18.01 14.36
C SER A 229 9.51 17.93 14.89
N ASP A 230 10.27 16.91 14.49
CA ASP A 230 11.65 16.70 14.93
C ASP A 230 12.68 17.41 14.04
N ALA A 231 12.31 17.84 12.83
CA ALA A 231 13.19 18.55 11.91
C ALA A 231 13.95 19.76 12.49
N PRO A 232 13.38 20.59 13.39
CA PRO A 232 14.14 21.69 13.98
C PRO A 232 15.27 21.29 14.94
N GLN A 233 15.27 20.03 15.42
CA GLN A 233 16.21 19.54 16.44
C GLN A 233 17.43 18.84 15.83
N TYR A 234 17.38 18.50 14.55
CA TYR A 234 18.40 17.73 13.87
C TYR A 234 18.79 18.37 12.55
N ASP A 235 20.04 18.16 12.13
CA ASP A 235 20.50 18.64 10.82
C ASP A 235 19.82 17.89 9.67
N TYR A 236 19.49 16.60 9.89
CA TYR A 236 18.81 15.75 8.93
C TYR A 236 17.80 14.83 9.59
N VAL A 237 16.58 14.82 9.06
CA VAL A 237 15.56 13.82 9.37
C VAL A 237 15.36 12.92 8.16
N ARG A 238 15.52 11.62 8.35
CA ARG A 238 15.31 10.61 7.31
C ARG A 238 14.05 9.82 7.59
N VAL A 239 13.19 9.75 6.58
CA VAL A 239 11.96 8.96 6.61
C VAL A 239 12.23 7.66 5.84
N ILE A 240 12.10 6.51 6.51
CA ILE A 240 12.46 5.19 5.99
C ILE A 240 11.20 4.36 5.82
N GLY A 241 10.87 4.01 4.58
CA GLY A 241 9.68 3.24 4.22
C GLY A 241 9.62 3.02 2.71
N GLU A 242 8.82 2.03 2.29
CA GLU A 242 8.60 1.68 0.88
C GLU A 242 7.27 2.20 0.33
N ASP A 243 6.32 2.56 1.20
CA ASP A 243 5.01 3.07 0.84
C ASP A 243 4.67 4.30 1.72
N PHE A 244 4.76 5.50 1.15
CA PHE A 244 4.20 6.73 1.70
C PHE A 244 3.03 7.15 0.81
N SER A 245 1.80 7.15 1.35
CA SER A 245 0.59 7.60 0.65
C SER A 245 0.32 9.09 0.84
#